data_AF-A0A1A3QGA7-F1
#
_entry.id   AF-A0A1A3QGA7-F1
#
_cell.length_a   1.000
_cell.length_b   1.000
_cell.length_c   1.000
_cell.angle_alpha   90.00
_cell.angle_beta   90.00
_cell.angle_gamma   90.00
#
_symmetry.space_group_name_H-M   'P 1'
#
loop_
_entity.id
_entity.type
_entity.pdbx_description
1 polymer ?
#
loop_
_entity_poly.entity_id
_entity_poly.type
_entity_poly.pdbx_seq_one_letter_code
_entity_poly.pdbx_strand_id
1 'polypeptide(L)'
;MSFLVLPPEINSLRMFVGAGSAPMLEAAAAWDGLASELASAASSFASVTSGLTGQAWQGPASAAMMAAATPYAGFLSAAAAHAENASAQAQAVASVFESSLAATVHPTIVASNRTDLVSLVVSNLFGQNAPAIAATEAEYEQMWAQDVAAMVDYHSGASAAATQLAASGPLDFIEQNIFAPLETLPGINFFGIGNSHLLTLGIGNSQSWNLGSGNLGLLNLGSGNIGNVNLGSGNFGHWDLGSGNIGSFNFGSGNNGSYNLGFGNNGGYNLGFGNNGGNNFGLGNVGSLNFGFGNTGTGNIGIGVTGDHQIGFGGLNSGLGNIGFGNSGTNNIGFFNSGNGNIGIGNSGQFNWGLGNSGALSAGLFNSGSSDTGIFNSGDYATGAFNAGNYNTGFFNSGSINTGFFNSGDLNTGAGNLFTGSGASSGFGNLGIGSSGFGNAGDFSSGIGNTGDYVSGFFNTGVNGAVTGPPSAFAAGVNALRNLLGL
;
A
#
# COMPACT_ATOMS: atom_id res chain seq x y z
N MET A 1 1.66 -14.39 -6.28
CA MET A 1 2.93 -13.70 -5.92
C MET A 1 3.80 -13.69 -7.18
N SER A 2 4.41 -12.56 -7.56
CA SER A 2 5.17 -12.48 -8.82
C SER A 2 6.66 -12.72 -8.57
N PHE A 3 7.14 -13.94 -8.79
CA PHE A 3 8.57 -14.29 -8.75
C PHE A 3 9.36 -13.70 -9.95
N LEU A 4 8.65 -13.21 -10.96
CA LEU A 4 9.20 -12.60 -12.18
C LEU A 4 10.01 -11.32 -11.93
N VAL A 5 9.77 -10.65 -10.80
CA VAL A 5 10.42 -9.37 -10.45
C VAL A 5 11.35 -9.48 -9.24
N LEU A 6 11.54 -10.69 -8.72
CA LEU A 6 12.44 -10.93 -7.58
C LEU A 6 13.87 -11.13 -8.08
N PRO A 7 14.87 -10.58 -7.39
CA PRO A 7 16.27 -10.79 -7.76
C PRO A 7 16.70 -12.25 -7.50
N PRO A 8 17.77 -12.73 -8.18
CA PRO A 8 18.24 -14.11 -8.07
C PRO A 8 18.58 -14.51 -6.64
N GLU A 9 19.08 -13.61 -5.78
CA GLU A 9 19.35 -13.92 -4.36
C GLU A 9 18.12 -14.45 -3.62
N ILE A 10 16.92 -13.95 -3.97
CA ILE A 10 15.68 -14.34 -3.32
C ILE A 10 15.09 -15.60 -3.96
N ASN A 11 15.07 -15.68 -5.29
CA ASN A 11 14.54 -16.87 -5.99
C ASN A 11 15.40 -18.10 -5.69
N SER A 12 16.73 -17.99 -5.82
CA SER A 12 17.68 -19.01 -5.43
C SER A 12 17.48 -19.43 -3.97
N LEU A 13 17.56 -18.49 -3.01
CA LEU A 13 17.48 -18.85 -1.59
C LEU A 13 16.18 -19.57 -1.22
N ARG A 14 15.04 -19.16 -1.79
CA ARG A 14 13.75 -19.81 -1.53
C ARG A 14 13.70 -21.25 -2.00
N MET A 15 14.35 -21.56 -3.13
CA MET A 15 14.39 -22.92 -3.66
C MET A 15 15.30 -23.83 -2.82
N PHE A 16 16.41 -23.30 -2.31
CA PHE A 16 17.41 -24.08 -1.55
C PHE A 16 17.13 -24.18 -0.03
N VAL A 17 16.22 -23.38 0.52
CA VAL A 17 15.84 -23.45 1.94
C VAL A 17 14.57 -24.28 2.11
N GLY A 18 14.60 -25.26 3.00
CA GLY A 18 13.43 -26.05 3.37
C GLY A 18 13.76 -27.51 3.66
N ALA A 19 12.72 -28.32 3.85
CA ALA A 19 12.84 -29.76 4.11
C ALA A 19 13.06 -30.60 2.84
N GLY A 20 13.04 -29.99 1.65
CA GLY A 20 13.15 -30.68 0.37
C GLY A 20 11.90 -31.49 -0.01
N SER A 21 12.05 -32.41 -0.97
CA SER A 21 10.96 -33.24 -1.50
C SER A 21 10.56 -34.43 -0.61
N ALA A 22 11.40 -34.81 0.37
CA ALA A 22 11.21 -36.03 1.15
C ALA A 22 9.83 -36.14 1.84
N PRO A 23 9.29 -35.09 2.51
CA PRO A 23 7.95 -35.17 3.11
C PRO A 23 6.83 -35.41 2.08
N MET A 24 6.99 -34.89 0.86
CA MET A 24 6.01 -35.09 -0.21
C MET A 24 6.07 -36.52 -0.76
N LEU A 25 7.28 -37.10 -0.87
CA LEU A 25 7.46 -38.49 -1.28
C LEU A 25 6.94 -39.47 -0.22
N GLU A 26 7.08 -39.15 1.07
CA GLU A 26 6.48 -39.93 2.16
C GLU A 26 4.95 -39.89 2.09
N ALA A 27 4.38 -38.70 1.85
CA ALA A 27 2.94 -38.57 1.63
C ALA A 27 2.46 -39.36 0.41
N ALA A 28 3.22 -39.36 -0.69
CA ALA A 28 2.89 -40.16 -1.87
C ALA A 28 2.86 -41.66 -1.54
N ALA A 29 3.87 -42.17 -0.82
CA ALA A 29 3.91 -43.57 -0.39
C ALA A 29 2.73 -43.94 0.53
N ALA A 30 2.32 -43.03 1.42
CA ALA A 30 1.15 -43.24 2.27
C ALA A 30 -0.16 -43.32 1.47
N TRP A 31 -0.32 -42.45 0.45
CA TRP A 31 -1.47 -42.49 -0.45
C TRP A 31 -1.51 -43.76 -1.30
N ASP A 32 -0.35 -44.22 -1.78
CA ASP A 32 -0.21 -45.49 -2.51
C ASP A 32 -0.58 -46.69 -1.63
N GLY A 33 -0.12 -46.70 -0.37
CA GLY A 33 -0.50 -47.72 0.62
C GLY A 33 -2.02 -47.75 0.87
N LEU A 34 -2.65 -46.58 1.02
CA LEU A 34 -4.09 -46.48 1.16
C LEU A 34 -4.84 -46.99 -0.08
N ALA A 35 -4.35 -46.68 -1.29
CA ALA A 35 -4.91 -47.18 -2.53
C ALA A 35 -4.91 -48.72 -2.57
N SER A 36 -3.81 -49.34 -2.18
CA SER A 36 -3.65 -50.80 -2.12
C SER A 36 -4.63 -51.46 -1.14
N GLU A 37 -4.77 -50.89 0.06
CA GLU A 37 -5.71 -51.39 1.08
C GLU A 37 -7.17 -51.29 0.61
N LEU A 38 -7.54 -50.15 0.00
CA LEU A 38 -8.89 -49.94 -0.54
C LEU A 38 -9.20 -50.87 -1.71
N ALA A 39 -8.26 -51.09 -2.63
CA ALA A 39 -8.42 -52.02 -3.74
C ALA A 39 -8.57 -53.48 -3.28
N SER A 40 -7.79 -53.85 -2.24
CA SER A 40 -7.88 -55.17 -1.61
C SER A 40 -9.23 -55.36 -0.91
N ALA A 41 -9.70 -54.34 -0.17
CA ALA A 41 -11.01 -54.33 0.46
C ALA A 41 -12.16 -54.46 -0.57
N ALA A 42 -12.08 -53.72 -1.69
CA ALA A 42 -13.04 -53.80 -2.78
C ALA A 42 -13.11 -55.22 -3.37
N SER A 43 -11.95 -55.80 -3.68
CA SER A 43 -11.83 -57.15 -4.24
C SER A 43 -12.38 -58.22 -3.28
N SER A 44 -12.05 -58.10 -1.98
CA SER A 44 -12.56 -59.00 -0.94
C SER A 44 -14.09 -58.89 -0.82
N PHE A 45 -14.63 -57.67 -0.77
CA PHE A 45 -16.07 -57.45 -0.67
C PHE A 45 -16.83 -58.00 -1.88
N ALA A 46 -16.32 -57.76 -3.10
CA ALA A 46 -16.89 -58.31 -4.33
C ALA A 46 -16.83 -59.85 -4.36
N SER A 47 -15.73 -60.45 -3.90
CA SER A 47 -15.57 -61.90 -3.81
C SER A 47 -16.55 -62.54 -2.84
N VAL A 48 -16.69 -62.00 -1.63
CA VAL A 48 -17.66 -62.48 -0.63
C VAL A 48 -19.09 -62.38 -1.17
N THR A 49 -19.42 -61.24 -1.78
CA THR A 49 -20.77 -60.99 -2.31
C THR A 49 -21.11 -61.96 -3.45
N SER A 50 -20.20 -62.12 -4.42
CA SER A 50 -20.39 -63.04 -5.55
C SER A 50 -20.46 -64.52 -5.10
N GLY A 51 -19.61 -64.92 -4.15
CA GLY A 51 -19.63 -66.26 -3.57
C GLY A 51 -20.96 -66.59 -2.88
N LEU A 52 -21.52 -65.65 -2.11
CA LEU A 52 -22.78 -65.83 -1.39
C LEU A 52 -23.95 -66.06 -2.35
N THR A 53 -24.00 -65.32 -3.45
CA THR A 53 -25.08 -65.38 -4.44
C THR A 53 -24.89 -66.46 -5.52
N GLY A 54 -23.66 -66.92 -5.72
CA GLY A 54 -23.32 -67.95 -6.71
C GLY A 54 -23.54 -69.38 -6.22
N GLN A 55 -23.81 -69.58 -4.93
CA GLN A 55 -24.01 -70.89 -4.32
C GLN A 55 -25.48 -71.19 -4.03
N ALA A 56 -25.83 -71.61 -2.81
CA ALA A 56 -27.16 -72.12 -2.47
C ALA A 56 -28.24 -71.01 -2.38
N TRP A 57 -27.85 -69.75 -2.21
CA TRP A 57 -28.79 -68.63 -2.07
C TRP A 57 -29.07 -67.95 -3.42
N GLN A 58 -29.97 -68.56 -4.20
CA GLN A 58 -30.38 -68.06 -5.51
C GLN A 58 -31.86 -67.65 -5.50
N GLY A 59 -32.20 -66.56 -6.18
CA GLY A 59 -33.57 -66.08 -6.36
C GLY A 59 -33.69 -64.55 -6.28
N PRO A 60 -34.93 -64.01 -6.31
CA PRO A 60 -35.16 -62.56 -6.34
C PRO A 60 -34.54 -61.81 -5.16
N ALA A 61 -34.50 -62.42 -3.97
CA ALA A 61 -33.92 -61.81 -2.78
C ALA A 61 -32.38 -61.70 -2.84
N SER A 62 -31.68 -62.71 -3.36
CA SER A 62 -30.23 -62.65 -3.51
C SER A 62 -29.81 -61.75 -4.65
N ALA A 63 -30.60 -61.68 -5.72
CA ALA A 63 -30.42 -60.69 -6.80
C ALA A 63 -30.58 -59.24 -6.29
N ALA A 64 -31.59 -58.97 -5.46
CA ALA A 64 -31.80 -57.64 -4.87
C ALA A 64 -30.66 -57.26 -3.90
N MET A 65 -30.17 -58.21 -3.10
CA MET A 65 -29.01 -57.98 -2.21
C MET A 65 -27.74 -57.69 -3.01
N MET A 66 -27.46 -58.45 -4.09
CA MET A 66 -26.32 -58.18 -4.98
C MET A 66 -26.42 -56.78 -5.60
N ALA A 67 -27.60 -56.41 -6.11
CA ALA A 67 -27.82 -55.08 -6.68
C ALA A 67 -27.57 -53.95 -5.67
N ALA A 68 -27.85 -54.18 -4.38
CA ALA A 68 -27.58 -53.22 -3.32
C ALA A 68 -26.09 -53.20 -2.86
N ALA A 69 -25.37 -54.32 -2.99
CA ALA A 69 -23.98 -54.43 -2.56
C ALA A 69 -22.97 -53.95 -3.62
N THR A 70 -23.26 -54.14 -4.91
CA THR A 70 -22.37 -53.73 -6.02
C THR A 70 -21.92 -52.26 -5.96
N PRO A 71 -22.76 -51.26 -5.64
CA PRO A 71 -22.33 -49.86 -5.52
C PRO A 71 -21.24 -49.64 -4.47
N TYR A 72 -21.27 -50.38 -3.36
CA TYR A 72 -20.25 -50.25 -2.31
C TYR A 72 -18.89 -50.80 -2.74
N ALA A 73 -18.87 -51.88 -3.51
CA ALA A 73 -17.63 -52.39 -4.13
C ALA A 73 -17.05 -51.40 -5.15
N GLY A 74 -17.91 -50.76 -5.94
CA GLY A 74 -17.54 -49.70 -6.87
C GLY A 74 -16.95 -48.48 -6.16
N PHE A 75 -17.59 -48.03 -5.07
CA PHE A 75 -17.09 -46.98 -4.19
C PHE A 75 -15.67 -47.24 -3.68
N LEU A 76 -15.40 -48.44 -3.14
CA LEU A 76 -14.06 -48.78 -2.65
C LEU A 76 -13.03 -48.81 -3.79
N SER A 77 -13.41 -49.33 -4.95
CA SER A 77 -12.51 -49.42 -6.12
C SER A 77 -12.12 -48.04 -6.64
N ALA A 78 -13.04 -47.08 -6.66
CA ALA A 78 -12.75 -45.73 -7.08
C ALA A 78 -12.07 -44.89 -6.00
N ALA A 79 -12.32 -45.17 -4.72
CA ALA A 79 -11.58 -44.55 -3.63
C ALA A 79 -10.09 -44.95 -3.73
N ALA A 80 -9.83 -46.21 -4.09
CA ALA A 80 -8.49 -46.68 -4.40
C ALA A 80 -7.87 -45.91 -5.58
N ALA A 81 -8.60 -45.78 -6.70
CA ALA A 81 -8.12 -45.03 -7.87
C ALA A 81 -7.84 -43.54 -7.56
N HIS A 82 -8.64 -42.92 -6.69
CA HIS A 82 -8.41 -41.54 -6.26
C HIS A 82 -7.17 -41.41 -5.38
N ALA A 83 -6.97 -42.33 -4.44
CA ALA A 83 -5.76 -42.39 -3.63
C ALA A 83 -4.50 -42.63 -4.49
N GLU A 84 -4.60 -43.46 -5.53
CA GLU A 84 -3.54 -43.68 -6.51
C GLU A 84 -3.24 -42.39 -7.31
N ASN A 85 -4.26 -41.66 -7.77
CA ASN A 85 -4.06 -40.37 -8.43
C ASN A 85 -3.41 -39.34 -7.49
N ALA A 86 -3.81 -39.30 -6.21
CA ALA A 86 -3.20 -38.41 -5.22
C ALA A 86 -1.71 -38.73 -5.01
N SER A 87 -1.35 -40.02 -4.93
CA SER A 87 0.04 -40.47 -4.90
C SER A 87 0.81 -40.00 -6.14
N ALA A 88 0.26 -40.21 -7.34
CA ALA A 88 0.89 -39.80 -8.59
C ALA A 88 1.11 -38.29 -8.67
N GLN A 89 0.14 -37.47 -8.25
CA GLN A 89 0.29 -36.01 -8.25
C GLN A 89 1.32 -35.54 -7.21
N ALA A 90 1.39 -36.18 -6.04
CA ALA A 90 2.42 -35.89 -5.04
C ALA A 90 3.84 -36.22 -5.58
N GLN A 91 4.01 -37.34 -6.28
CA GLN A 91 5.27 -37.68 -6.96
C GLN A 91 5.60 -36.67 -8.07
N ALA A 92 4.61 -36.24 -8.86
CA ALA A 92 4.80 -35.25 -9.90
C ALA A 92 5.29 -33.91 -9.33
N VAL A 93 4.67 -33.42 -8.24
CA VAL A 93 5.11 -32.19 -7.55
C VAL A 93 6.53 -32.33 -7.01
N ALA A 94 6.86 -33.47 -6.39
CA ALA A 94 8.22 -33.73 -5.92
C ALA A 94 9.25 -33.72 -7.07
N SER A 95 8.94 -34.36 -8.21
CA SER A 95 9.80 -34.36 -9.39
C SER A 95 9.98 -32.96 -9.99
N VAL A 96 8.90 -32.17 -10.05
CA VAL A 96 8.95 -30.79 -10.53
C VAL A 96 9.83 -29.95 -9.61
N PHE A 97 9.68 -30.07 -8.29
CA PHE A 97 10.56 -29.40 -7.32
C PHE A 97 12.03 -29.74 -7.55
N GLU A 98 12.39 -31.02 -7.65
CA GLU A 98 13.80 -31.44 -7.85
C GLU A 98 14.36 -30.92 -9.19
N SER A 99 13.56 -30.93 -10.25
CA SER A 99 13.97 -30.38 -11.55
C SER A 99 14.22 -28.87 -11.50
N SER A 100 13.36 -28.14 -10.79
CA SER A 100 13.49 -26.70 -10.62
C SER A 100 14.65 -26.33 -9.69
N LEU A 101 14.87 -27.11 -8.62
CA LEU A 101 16.03 -26.99 -7.74
C LEU A 101 17.34 -27.17 -8.51
N ALA A 102 17.41 -28.17 -9.40
CA ALA A 102 18.58 -28.41 -10.24
C ALA A 102 18.82 -27.32 -11.31
N ALA A 103 17.74 -26.69 -11.81
CA ALA A 103 17.82 -25.62 -12.80
C ALA A 103 18.11 -24.24 -12.19
N THR A 104 17.81 -24.04 -10.89
CA THR A 104 18.00 -22.79 -10.17
C THR A 104 19.49 -22.56 -9.87
N VAL A 105 19.94 -21.30 -9.96
CA VAL A 105 21.32 -20.93 -9.65
C VAL A 105 21.58 -21.14 -8.16
N HIS A 106 22.75 -21.67 -7.82
CA HIS A 106 23.09 -21.86 -6.41
C HIS A 106 23.41 -20.51 -5.74
N PRO A 107 22.89 -20.22 -4.52
CA PRO A 107 23.07 -18.90 -3.87
C PRO A 107 24.52 -18.44 -3.72
N THR A 108 25.48 -19.37 -3.59
CA THR A 108 26.91 -19.03 -3.49
C THR A 108 27.49 -18.45 -4.78
N ILE A 109 26.94 -18.83 -5.95
CA ILE A 109 27.37 -18.30 -7.25
C ILE A 109 26.93 -16.84 -7.37
N VAL A 110 25.68 -16.56 -7.00
CA VAL A 110 25.14 -15.19 -6.96
C VAL A 110 25.97 -14.32 -6.00
N ALA A 111 26.27 -14.82 -4.80
CA ALA A 111 27.08 -14.11 -3.81
C ALA A 111 28.53 -13.84 -4.29
N SER A 112 29.14 -14.79 -5.00
CA SER A 112 30.48 -14.61 -5.60
C SER A 112 30.46 -13.47 -6.62
N ASN A 113 29.53 -13.51 -7.57
CA ASN A 113 29.38 -12.46 -8.59
C ASN A 113 29.23 -11.06 -7.96
N ARG A 114 28.41 -10.93 -6.90
CA ARG A 114 28.25 -9.65 -6.19
C ARG A 114 29.54 -9.19 -5.51
N THR A 115 30.32 -10.13 -4.96
CA THR A 115 31.61 -9.83 -4.31
C THR A 115 32.66 -9.39 -5.34
N ASP A 116 32.70 -10.07 -6.49
CA ASP A 116 33.58 -9.74 -7.62
C ASP A 116 33.25 -8.37 -8.19
N LEU A 117 31.96 -8.04 -8.34
CA LEU A 117 31.51 -6.72 -8.77
C LEU A 117 32.02 -5.62 -7.83
N VAL A 118 31.90 -5.79 -6.52
CA VAL A 118 32.39 -4.80 -5.54
C VAL A 118 33.90 -4.61 -5.68
N SER A 119 34.68 -5.69 -5.83
CA SER A 119 36.13 -5.62 -6.04
C SER A 119 36.50 -4.85 -7.32
N LEU A 120 35.78 -5.12 -8.41
CA LEU A 120 35.97 -4.44 -9.70
C LEU A 120 35.63 -2.95 -9.62
N VAL A 121 34.53 -2.59 -8.95
CA VAL A 121 34.10 -1.20 -8.76
C VAL A 121 35.08 -0.43 -7.88
N VAL A 122 35.50 -1.00 -6.76
CA VAL A 122 36.46 -0.35 -5.83
C VAL A 122 37.81 -0.11 -6.50
N SER A 123 38.24 -0.99 -7.41
CA SER A 123 39.48 -0.82 -8.15
C SER A 123 39.35 0.05 -9.42
N ASN A 124 38.16 0.54 -9.79
CA ASN A 124 37.90 1.24 -11.05
C ASN A 124 38.26 2.75 -11.06
N LEU A 125 39.43 3.12 -10.54
CA LEU A 125 39.83 4.53 -10.33
C LEU A 125 39.84 5.40 -11.60
N PHE A 126 40.15 4.82 -12.76
CA PHE A 126 40.23 5.51 -14.06
C PHE A 126 39.23 4.99 -15.09
N GLY A 127 38.24 4.17 -14.68
CA GLY A 127 37.32 3.53 -15.61
C GLY A 127 37.90 2.29 -16.32
N GLN A 128 39.09 1.83 -15.93
CA GLN A 128 39.79 0.73 -16.59
C GLN A 128 39.10 -0.64 -16.47
N ASN A 129 38.23 -0.82 -15.48
CA ASN A 129 37.46 -2.04 -15.26
C ASN A 129 36.07 -2.01 -15.89
N ALA A 130 35.70 -0.94 -16.60
CA ALA A 130 34.34 -0.81 -17.16
C ALA A 130 33.88 -2.03 -17.99
N PRO A 131 34.70 -2.64 -18.87
CA PRO A 131 34.29 -3.86 -19.59
C PRO A 131 34.07 -5.07 -18.68
N ALA A 132 34.87 -5.22 -17.62
CA ALA A 132 34.75 -6.32 -16.67
C ALA A 132 33.50 -6.16 -15.77
N ILE A 133 33.21 -4.94 -15.32
CA ILE A 133 31.98 -4.61 -14.59
C ILE A 133 30.75 -4.96 -15.43
N ALA A 134 30.73 -4.53 -16.70
CA ALA A 134 29.62 -4.82 -17.60
C ALA A 134 29.45 -6.34 -17.84
N ALA A 135 30.55 -7.10 -17.92
CA ALA A 135 30.49 -8.56 -18.04
C ALA A 135 29.93 -9.21 -16.77
N THR A 136 30.38 -8.80 -15.57
CA THR A 136 29.87 -9.30 -14.28
C THR A 136 28.39 -8.95 -14.08
N GLU A 137 27.95 -7.75 -14.49
CA GLU A 137 26.53 -7.39 -14.48
C GLU A 137 25.72 -8.21 -15.48
N ALA A 138 26.25 -8.50 -16.67
CA ALA A 138 25.58 -9.36 -17.65
C ALA A 138 25.43 -10.82 -17.16
N GLU A 139 26.43 -11.36 -16.47
CA GLU A 139 26.33 -12.67 -15.81
C GLU A 139 25.25 -12.69 -14.72
N TYR A 140 25.12 -11.59 -13.97
CA TYR A 140 24.06 -11.44 -12.97
C TYR A 140 22.66 -11.44 -13.60
N GLU A 141 22.46 -10.73 -14.70
CA GLU A 141 21.20 -10.74 -15.45
C GLU A 141 20.89 -12.12 -16.04
N GLN A 142 21.91 -12.90 -16.45
CA GLN A 142 21.73 -14.29 -16.88
C GLN A 142 21.27 -15.19 -15.73
N MET A 143 21.88 -15.05 -14.54
CA MET A 143 21.44 -15.78 -13.35
C MET A 143 19.99 -15.44 -12.98
N TRP A 144 19.62 -14.16 -13.08
CA TRP A 144 18.25 -13.72 -12.86
C TRP A 144 17.27 -14.38 -13.86
N ALA A 145 17.58 -14.35 -15.15
CA ALA A 145 16.75 -14.97 -16.18
C ALA A 145 16.61 -16.50 -16.00
N GLN A 146 17.70 -17.17 -15.60
CA GLN A 146 17.70 -18.61 -15.34
C GLN A 146 16.80 -18.97 -14.14
N ASP A 147 16.92 -18.25 -13.04
CA ASP A 147 16.07 -18.45 -11.85
C ASP A 147 14.59 -18.19 -12.15
N VAL A 148 14.30 -17.15 -12.94
CA VAL A 148 12.93 -16.86 -13.37
C VAL A 148 12.39 -18.01 -14.23
N ALA A 149 13.15 -18.54 -15.18
CA ALA A 149 12.74 -19.68 -16.00
C ALA A 149 12.47 -20.92 -15.15
N ALA A 150 13.38 -21.26 -14.22
CA ALA A 150 13.20 -22.39 -13.31
C ALA A 150 11.92 -22.26 -12.46
N MET A 151 11.60 -21.04 -11.99
CA MET A 151 10.39 -20.77 -11.21
C MET A 151 9.10 -20.77 -12.05
N VAL A 152 9.17 -20.37 -13.33
CA VAL A 152 8.03 -20.50 -14.28
C VAL A 152 7.72 -21.99 -14.49
N ASP A 153 8.74 -22.80 -14.74
CA ASP A 153 8.57 -24.24 -14.93
C ASP A 153 8.05 -24.92 -13.65
N TYR A 154 8.58 -24.53 -12.48
CA TYR A 154 8.08 -24.97 -11.18
C TYR A 154 6.59 -24.68 -11.01
N HIS A 155 6.19 -23.43 -11.26
CA HIS A 155 4.81 -22.99 -11.08
C HIS A 155 3.86 -23.71 -12.06
N SER A 156 4.25 -23.82 -13.33
CA SER A 156 3.42 -24.47 -14.35
C SER A 156 3.25 -25.96 -14.06
N GLY A 157 4.32 -26.67 -13.71
CA GLY A 157 4.29 -28.09 -13.37
C GLY A 157 3.50 -28.38 -12.10
N ALA A 158 3.72 -27.60 -11.03
CA ALA A 158 2.96 -27.76 -9.78
C ALA A 158 1.48 -27.42 -9.95
N SER A 159 1.15 -26.40 -10.75
CA SER A 159 -0.25 -26.03 -11.03
C SER A 159 -0.96 -27.09 -11.88
N ALA A 160 -0.26 -27.72 -12.83
CA ALA A 160 -0.80 -28.82 -13.61
C ALA A 160 -1.13 -30.03 -12.73
N ALA A 161 -0.22 -30.42 -11.83
CA ALA A 161 -0.46 -31.50 -10.87
C ALA A 161 -1.63 -31.19 -9.93
N ALA A 162 -1.74 -29.94 -9.44
CA ALA A 162 -2.86 -29.51 -8.61
C ALA A 162 -4.20 -29.54 -9.37
N THR A 163 -4.21 -29.18 -10.65
CA THR A 163 -5.42 -29.23 -11.49
C THR A 163 -5.89 -30.67 -11.69
N GLN A 164 -4.95 -31.60 -11.93
CA GLN A 164 -5.26 -33.01 -12.11
C GLN A 164 -5.78 -33.69 -10.83
N LEU A 165 -5.37 -33.20 -9.66
CA LEU A 165 -5.95 -33.62 -8.38
C LEU A 165 -7.38 -33.06 -8.21
N ALA A 166 -7.60 -31.79 -8.55
CA ALA A 166 -8.89 -31.11 -8.42
C ALA A 166 -9.97 -31.64 -9.37
N ALA A 167 -9.59 -32.18 -10.53
CA ALA A 167 -10.50 -32.85 -11.48
C ALA A 167 -11.10 -34.19 -10.95
N SER A 168 -10.76 -34.56 -9.73
CA SER A 168 -11.31 -35.72 -9.01
C SER A 168 -11.79 -35.31 -7.62
N GLY A 169 -12.52 -34.19 -7.53
CA GLY A 169 -12.95 -33.64 -6.25
C GLY A 169 -13.89 -34.59 -5.47
N PRO A 170 -14.11 -34.34 -4.17
CA PRO A 170 -15.03 -35.15 -3.35
C PRO A 170 -16.43 -35.29 -3.96
N LEU A 171 -16.88 -34.27 -4.70
CA LEU A 171 -18.17 -34.26 -5.39
C LEU A 171 -18.18 -35.14 -6.65
N ASP A 172 -17.10 -35.15 -7.44
CA ASP A 172 -16.95 -36.03 -8.60
C ASP A 172 -16.85 -37.50 -8.17
N PHE A 173 -16.16 -37.75 -7.06
CA PHE A 173 -16.06 -39.09 -6.47
C PHE A 173 -17.42 -39.62 -5.99
N ILE A 174 -18.20 -38.78 -5.32
CA ILE A 174 -19.56 -39.13 -4.89
C ILE A 174 -20.47 -39.38 -6.10
N GLU A 175 -20.40 -38.53 -7.13
CA GLU A 175 -21.20 -38.67 -8.35
C GLU A 175 -20.89 -39.98 -9.09
N GLN A 176 -19.63 -40.25 -9.39
CA GLN A 176 -19.23 -41.43 -10.17
C GLN A 176 -19.45 -42.75 -9.44
N ASN A 177 -19.37 -42.77 -8.10
CA ASN A 177 -19.24 -44.03 -7.36
C ASN A 177 -20.38 -44.35 -6.40
N ILE A 178 -21.20 -43.35 -6.04
CA ILE A 178 -22.40 -43.57 -5.25
C ILE A 178 -23.64 -43.40 -6.13
N PHE A 179 -23.67 -42.35 -6.96
CA PHE A 179 -24.89 -41.98 -7.68
C PHE A 179 -24.99 -42.56 -9.10
N ALA A 180 -23.89 -42.60 -9.87
CA ALA A 180 -23.90 -43.21 -11.21
C ALA A 180 -24.31 -44.71 -11.20
N PRO A 181 -23.93 -45.54 -10.21
CA PRO A 181 -24.46 -46.91 -10.12
C PRO A 181 -25.97 -46.95 -9.87
N LEU A 182 -26.51 -45.96 -9.15
CA LEU A 182 -27.93 -45.86 -8.83
C LEU A 182 -28.77 -45.48 -10.07
N GLU A 183 -28.20 -44.74 -11.03
CA GLU A 183 -28.81 -44.41 -12.34
C GLU A 183 -29.07 -45.63 -13.22
N THR A 184 -28.35 -46.73 -13.00
CA THR A 184 -28.49 -47.97 -13.77
C THR A 184 -29.55 -48.92 -13.22
N LEU A 185 -30.16 -48.60 -12.06
CA LEU A 185 -31.22 -49.43 -11.47
C LEU A 185 -32.52 -49.33 -12.27
N PRO A 186 -33.11 -50.47 -12.69
CA PRO A 186 -34.37 -50.47 -13.43
C PRO A 186 -35.52 -49.90 -12.59
N GLY A 187 -36.26 -48.94 -13.14
CA GLY A 187 -37.44 -48.33 -12.51
C GLY A 187 -37.21 -46.95 -11.87
N ILE A 188 -35.99 -46.41 -11.94
CA ILE A 188 -35.71 -45.03 -11.54
C ILE A 188 -36.01 -44.10 -12.73
N ASN A 189 -37.10 -43.35 -12.62
CA ASN A 189 -37.52 -42.42 -13.67
C ASN A 189 -36.72 -41.11 -13.60
N PHE A 190 -36.03 -40.78 -14.69
CA PHE A 190 -35.47 -39.44 -14.92
C PHE A 190 -36.63 -38.48 -15.19
N PHE A 191 -36.91 -37.57 -14.25
CA PHE A 191 -38.01 -36.63 -14.38
C PHE A 191 -37.59 -35.44 -15.27
N GLY A 192 -37.84 -35.54 -16.59
CA GLY A 192 -37.73 -34.41 -17.53
C GLY A 192 -36.91 -34.69 -18.79
N ILE A 193 -37.24 -33.98 -19.89
CA ILE A 193 -36.61 -34.15 -21.21
C ILE A 193 -35.18 -33.57 -21.19
N GLY A 194 -34.20 -34.38 -21.59
CA GLY A 194 -32.80 -33.94 -21.75
C GLY A 194 -31.97 -33.94 -20.46
N ASN A 195 -32.49 -34.47 -19.35
CA ASN A 195 -31.68 -34.73 -18.16
C ASN A 195 -30.94 -36.05 -18.33
N SER A 196 -29.65 -36.08 -17.98
CA SER A 196 -28.80 -37.27 -18.16
C SER A 196 -28.57 -38.06 -16.87
N HIS A 197 -29.03 -37.55 -15.71
CA HIS A 197 -28.60 -38.00 -14.39
C HIS A 197 -29.69 -37.95 -13.30
N LEU A 198 -29.45 -38.64 -12.18
CA LEU A 198 -30.40 -38.87 -11.08
C LEU A 198 -30.76 -37.61 -10.28
N LEU A 199 -31.93 -37.64 -9.62
CA LEU A 199 -32.43 -36.61 -8.69
C LEU A 199 -32.37 -35.19 -9.27
N THR A 200 -32.63 -35.12 -10.57
CA THR A 200 -32.62 -33.91 -11.38
C THR A 200 -34.03 -33.60 -11.87
N LEU A 201 -34.52 -32.39 -11.60
CA LEU A 201 -35.87 -31.95 -11.96
C LEU A 201 -35.80 -30.72 -12.86
N GLY A 202 -36.34 -30.82 -14.08
CA GLY A 202 -36.34 -29.75 -15.08
C GLY A 202 -35.98 -30.29 -16.47
N ILE A 203 -35.41 -29.46 -17.35
CA ILE A 203 -34.95 -29.88 -18.68
C ILE A 203 -33.50 -29.45 -18.95
N GLY A 204 -32.77 -30.25 -19.73
CA GLY A 204 -31.44 -29.89 -20.24
C GLY A 204 -30.35 -29.74 -19.18
N ASN A 205 -30.43 -30.47 -18.08
CA ASN A 205 -29.36 -30.52 -17.08
C ASN A 205 -28.36 -31.64 -17.42
N SER A 206 -27.08 -31.35 -17.25
CA SER A 206 -25.99 -32.26 -17.65
C SER A 206 -25.40 -33.12 -16.52
N GLN A 207 -25.73 -32.85 -15.25
CA GLN A 207 -25.26 -33.64 -14.10
C GLN A 207 -26.34 -33.75 -13.01
N SER A 208 -26.06 -34.52 -11.95
CA SER A 208 -26.98 -34.85 -10.85
C SER A 208 -27.35 -33.66 -9.94
N TRP A 209 -28.45 -33.82 -9.20
CA TRP A 209 -28.89 -32.93 -8.10
C TRP A 209 -29.25 -31.50 -8.51
N ASN A 210 -29.62 -31.30 -9.77
CA ASN A 210 -30.07 -30.00 -10.24
C ASN A 210 -31.59 -29.87 -10.12
N LEU A 211 -32.07 -28.76 -9.55
CA LEU A 211 -33.48 -28.40 -9.53
C LEU A 211 -33.68 -27.10 -10.32
N GLY A 212 -34.28 -27.23 -11.51
CA GLY A 212 -34.42 -26.19 -12.52
C GLY A 212 -33.89 -26.67 -13.87
N SER A 213 -33.70 -25.77 -14.83
CA SER A 213 -33.40 -26.15 -16.22
C SER A 213 -32.07 -25.59 -16.71
N GLY A 214 -31.40 -26.32 -17.60
CA GLY A 214 -30.23 -25.82 -18.33
C GLY A 214 -28.97 -25.68 -17.49
N ASN A 215 -28.82 -26.44 -16.40
CA ASN A 215 -27.63 -26.38 -15.55
C ASN A 215 -26.50 -27.28 -16.07
N LEU A 216 -25.28 -26.74 -16.06
CA LEU A 216 -24.02 -27.40 -16.38
C LEU A 216 -23.14 -27.52 -15.13
N GLY A 217 -23.32 -28.61 -14.37
CA GLY A 217 -22.65 -28.85 -13.08
C GLY A 217 -23.58 -29.50 -12.06
N LEU A 218 -23.14 -29.68 -10.82
CA LEU A 218 -23.84 -30.38 -9.73
C LEU A 218 -24.54 -29.43 -8.77
N LEU A 219 -25.58 -29.93 -8.10
CA LEU A 219 -26.19 -29.32 -6.91
C LEU A 219 -26.68 -27.88 -7.13
N ASN A 220 -27.14 -27.55 -8.33
CA ASN A 220 -27.67 -26.22 -8.60
C ASN A 220 -29.18 -26.17 -8.35
N LEU A 221 -29.63 -25.14 -7.64
CA LEU A 221 -31.03 -24.81 -7.45
C LEU A 221 -31.35 -23.51 -8.18
N GLY A 222 -32.02 -23.63 -9.32
CA GLY A 222 -32.32 -22.57 -10.27
C GLY A 222 -31.98 -23.01 -11.69
N SER A 223 -31.91 -22.06 -12.63
CA SER A 223 -31.75 -22.38 -14.06
C SER A 223 -30.54 -21.71 -14.69
N GLY A 224 -29.94 -22.37 -15.67
CA GLY A 224 -28.89 -21.79 -16.51
C GLY A 224 -27.56 -21.57 -15.81
N ASN A 225 -27.27 -22.31 -14.73
CA ASN A 225 -25.99 -22.19 -14.03
C ASN A 225 -24.90 -23.02 -14.73
N ILE A 226 -23.68 -22.52 -14.75
CA ILE A 226 -22.47 -23.24 -15.18
C ILE A 226 -21.52 -23.29 -13.99
N GLY A 227 -21.19 -24.49 -13.52
CA GLY A 227 -20.48 -24.77 -12.28
C GLY A 227 -21.40 -25.38 -11.21
N ASN A 228 -20.87 -25.54 -9.99
CA ASN A 228 -21.49 -26.36 -8.94
C ASN A 228 -22.00 -25.54 -7.75
N VAL A 229 -23.03 -26.06 -7.08
CA VAL A 229 -23.53 -25.57 -5.79
C VAL A 229 -24.01 -24.12 -5.83
N ASN A 230 -24.74 -23.75 -6.88
CA ASN A 230 -25.33 -22.42 -7.00
C ASN A 230 -26.81 -22.43 -6.61
N LEU A 231 -27.22 -21.45 -5.80
CA LEU A 231 -28.62 -21.19 -5.47
C LEU A 231 -29.06 -19.87 -6.12
N GLY A 232 -29.79 -19.99 -7.21
CA GLY A 232 -30.22 -18.91 -8.08
C GLY A 232 -29.99 -19.27 -9.55
N SER A 233 -30.12 -18.32 -10.46
CA SER A 233 -30.10 -18.59 -11.89
C SER A 233 -29.02 -17.82 -12.62
N GLY A 234 -28.48 -18.40 -13.69
CA GLY A 234 -27.54 -17.74 -14.60
C GLY A 234 -26.18 -17.45 -14.00
N ASN A 235 -25.73 -18.24 -13.02
CA ASN A 235 -24.40 -18.09 -12.43
C ASN A 235 -23.34 -18.82 -13.26
N PHE A 236 -22.15 -18.23 -13.40
CA PHE A 236 -20.97 -18.85 -13.98
C PHE A 236 -19.88 -18.95 -12.90
N GLY A 237 -19.76 -20.14 -12.33
CA GLY A 237 -18.83 -20.51 -11.28
C GLY A 237 -19.51 -21.29 -10.16
N HIS A 238 -19.01 -21.17 -8.94
CA HIS A 238 -19.33 -22.11 -7.85
C HIS A 238 -19.70 -21.39 -6.56
N TRP A 239 -20.55 -22.02 -5.75
CA TRP A 239 -20.90 -21.56 -4.41
C TRP A 239 -21.55 -20.16 -4.38
N ASP A 240 -22.32 -19.82 -5.40
CA ASP A 240 -23.03 -18.54 -5.45
C ASP A 240 -24.45 -18.65 -4.88
N LEU A 241 -24.83 -17.69 -4.03
CA LEU A 241 -26.20 -17.46 -3.61
C LEU A 241 -26.72 -16.18 -4.25
N GLY A 242 -27.65 -16.29 -5.19
CA GLY A 242 -28.16 -15.19 -5.99
C GLY A 242 -28.07 -15.53 -7.48
N SER A 243 -28.38 -14.56 -8.34
CA SER A 243 -28.48 -14.79 -9.78
C SER A 243 -27.50 -13.93 -10.58
N GLY A 244 -27.09 -14.41 -11.75
CA GLY A 244 -26.29 -13.64 -12.70
C GLY A 244 -24.88 -13.32 -12.22
N ASN A 245 -24.29 -14.14 -11.36
CA ASN A 245 -22.92 -13.96 -10.91
C ASN A 245 -21.93 -14.59 -11.90
N ILE A 246 -20.75 -13.99 -12.06
CA ILE A 246 -19.60 -14.54 -12.79
C ILE A 246 -18.43 -14.56 -11.80
N GLY A 247 -17.95 -15.74 -11.41
CA GLY A 247 -16.96 -15.92 -10.35
C GLY A 247 -17.47 -16.91 -9.30
N SER A 248 -16.95 -16.88 -8.08
CA SER A 248 -17.35 -17.87 -7.06
C SER A 248 -17.47 -17.25 -5.67
N PHE A 249 -18.21 -17.92 -4.79
CA PHE A 249 -18.46 -17.48 -3.41
C PHE A 249 -19.12 -16.10 -3.30
N ASN A 250 -20.06 -15.78 -4.21
CA ASN A 250 -20.83 -14.55 -4.12
C ASN A 250 -22.15 -14.75 -3.39
N PHE A 251 -22.48 -13.83 -2.49
CA PHE A 251 -23.79 -13.75 -1.84
C PHE A 251 -24.48 -12.46 -2.32
N GLY A 252 -25.51 -12.60 -3.12
CA GLY A 252 -26.21 -11.54 -3.85
C GLY A 252 -26.12 -11.75 -5.37
N SER A 253 -26.67 -10.83 -6.15
CA SER A 253 -26.85 -11.00 -7.60
C SER A 253 -26.02 -10.02 -8.43
N GLY A 254 -25.67 -10.44 -9.66
CA GLY A 254 -25.04 -9.58 -10.65
C GLY A 254 -23.58 -9.23 -10.36
N ASN A 255 -22.88 -10.04 -9.54
CA ASN A 255 -21.48 -9.80 -9.23
C ASN A 255 -20.57 -10.38 -10.32
N ASN A 256 -19.53 -9.66 -10.73
CA ASN A 256 -18.48 -10.12 -11.62
C ASN A 256 -17.14 -10.13 -10.87
N GLY A 257 -16.73 -11.30 -10.38
CA GLY A 257 -15.61 -11.53 -9.49
C GLY A 257 -16.01 -12.48 -8.36
N SER A 258 -15.13 -12.68 -7.38
CA SER A 258 -15.32 -13.68 -6.32
C SER A 258 -15.35 -13.07 -4.93
N TYR A 259 -15.97 -13.77 -3.98
CA TYR A 259 -16.04 -13.38 -2.57
C TYR A 259 -16.78 -12.05 -2.30
N ASN A 260 -17.80 -11.73 -3.09
CA ASN A 260 -18.59 -10.51 -2.86
C ASN A 260 -19.83 -10.80 -2.01
N LEU A 261 -20.14 -9.92 -1.06
CA LEU A 261 -21.39 -9.89 -0.30
C LEU A 261 -22.17 -8.63 -0.68
N GLY A 262 -23.25 -8.80 -1.45
CA GLY A 262 -24.13 -7.77 -1.97
C GLY A 262 -24.29 -7.87 -3.49
N PHE A 263 -24.64 -6.78 -4.15
CA PHE A 263 -25.16 -6.84 -5.54
C PHE A 263 -24.36 -5.97 -6.51
N GLY A 264 -24.20 -6.43 -7.73
CA GLY A 264 -23.65 -5.62 -8.82
C GLY A 264 -22.18 -5.23 -8.64
N ASN A 265 -21.41 -5.97 -7.83
CA ASN A 265 -20.00 -5.66 -7.61
C ASN A 265 -19.15 -6.23 -8.77
N ASN A 266 -18.18 -5.45 -9.25
CA ASN A 266 -17.18 -5.87 -10.23
C ASN A 266 -15.81 -5.90 -9.53
N GLY A 267 -15.11 -7.03 -9.54
CA GLY A 267 -13.95 -7.31 -8.71
C GLY A 267 -14.29 -8.20 -7.51
N GLY A 268 -13.38 -8.33 -6.55
CA GLY A 268 -13.51 -9.32 -5.46
C GLY A 268 -13.43 -8.76 -4.06
N TYR A 269 -13.93 -9.52 -3.08
CA TYR A 269 -13.93 -9.18 -1.65
C TYR A 269 -14.70 -7.89 -1.31
N ASN A 270 -15.71 -7.51 -2.09
CA ASN A 270 -16.51 -6.32 -1.79
C ASN A 270 -17.69 -6.66 -0.87
N LEU A 271 -17.97 -5.77 0.09
CA LEU A 271 -19.18 -5.78 0.90
C LEU A 271 -20.04 -4.57 0.54
N GLY A 272 -21.21 -4.80 -0.05
CA GLY A 272 -22.18 -3.78 -0.43
C GLY A 272 -22.54 -3.84 -1.91
N PHE A 273 -22.80 -2.70 -2.53
CA PHE A 273 -23.48 -2.66 -3.83
C PHE A 273 -22.73 -1.82 -4.86
N GLY A 274 -22.64 -2.32 -6.09
CA GLY A 274 -22.15 -1.54 -7.23
C GLY A 274 -20.68 -1.11 -7.11
N ASN A 275 -19.87 -1.78 -6.28
CA ASN A 275 -18.46 -1.46 -6.15
C ASN A 275 -17.69 -1.98 -7.37
N ASN A 276 -16.73 -1.22 -7.88
CA ASN A 276 -15.87 -1.59 -8.99
C ASN A 276 -14.39 -1.57 -8.55
N GLY A 277 -13.77 -2.73 -8.45
CA GLY A 277 -12.47 -2.97 -7.83
C GLY A 277 -12.58 -3.93 -6.65
N GLY A 278 -11.65 -3.90 -5.70
CA GLY A 278 -11.56 -4.94 -4.66
C GLY A 278 -11.54 -4.44 -3.22
N ASN A 279 -12.02 -5.26 -2.29
CA ASN A 279 -11.99 -4.96 -0.85
C ASN A 279 -12.73 -3.67 -0.45
N ASN A 280 -13.78 -3.28 -1.17
CA ASN A 280 -14.56 -2.09 -0.81
C ASN A 280 -15.71 -2.44 0.14
N PHE A 281 -15.99 -1.55 1.09
CA PHE A 281 -17.16 -1.59 1.97
C PHE A 281 -18.08 -0.41 1.66
N GLY A 282 -19.29 -0.67 1.18
CA GLY A 282 -20.33 0.34 0.96
C GLY A 282 -20.90 0.33 -0.46
N LEU A 283 -21.25 1.51 -1.00
CA LEU A 283 -21.96 1.62 -2.28
C LEU A 283 -21.15 2.37 -3.33
N GLY A 284 -21.08 1.84 -4.55
CA GLY A 284 -20.62 2.59 -5.73
C GLY A 284 -19.16 3.02 -5.68
N ASN A 285 -18.32 2.40 -4.86
CA ASN A 285 -16.92 2.76 -4.78
C ASN A 285 -16.15 2.23 -6.00
N VAL A 286 -15.22 3.02 -6.52
CA VAL A 286 -14.33 2.67 -7.63
C VAL A 286 -12.88 2.64 -7.13
N GLY A 287 -12.16 1.54 -7.37
CA GLY A 287 -10.83 1.30 -6.85
C GLY A 287 -10.83 0.29 -5.70
N SER A 288 -9.91 0.41 -4.74
CA SER A 288 -9.74 -0.63 -3.71
C SER A 288 -9.70 -0.11 -2.27
N LEU A 289 -10.09 -0.94 -1.30
CA LEU A 289 -10.01 -0.63 0.13
C LEU A 289 -10.82 0.61 0.57
N ASN A 290 -11.86 1.00 -0.18
CA ASN A 290 -12.67 2.16 0.17
C ASN A 290 -13.80 1.79 1.13
N PHE A 291 -14.05 2.65 2.12
CA PHE A 291 -15.17 2.57 3.05
C PHE A 291 -16.13 3.76 2.82
N GLY A 292 -17.39 3.48 2.44
CA GLY A 292 -18.44 4.48 2.31
C GLY A 292 -19.10 4.49 0.93
N PHE A 293 -19.38 5.67 0.38
CA PHE A 293 -20.30 5.84 -0.74
C PHE A 293 -19.66 6.61 -1.89
N GLY A 294 -19.53 6.02 -3.08
CA GLY A 294 -19.11 6.73 -4.28
C GLY A 294 -17.66 7.22 -4.27
N ASN A 295 -16.79 6.58 -3.48
CA ASN A 295 -15.39 6.98 -3.40
C ASN A 295 -14.61 6.44 -4.61
N THR A 296 -13.69 7.22 -5.16
CA THR A 296 -12.83 6.84 -6.29
C THR A 296 -11.36 6.88 -5.87
N GLY A 297 -10.66 5.76 -6.00
CA GLY A 297 -9.23 5.60 -5.67
C GLY A 297 -9.00 4.51 -4.63
N THR A 298 -8.00 4.67 -3.76
CA THR A 298 -7.52 3.62 -2.87
C THR A 298 -7.55 4.04 -1.40
N GLY A 299 -8.12 3.23 -0.53
CA GLY A 299 -8.02 3.42 0.93
C GLY A 299 -8.80 4.62 1.48
N ASN A 300 -9.86 5.06 0.79
CA ASN A 300 -10.63 6.24 1.21
C ASN A 300 -11.76 5.89 2.20
N ILE A 301 -12.07 6.81 3.13
CA ILE A 301 -13.20 6.69 4.06
C ILE A 301 -14.10 7.91 3.91
N GLY A 302 -15.29 7.76 3.33
CA GLY A 302 -16.10 8.94 3.04
C GLY A 302 -17.29 8.77 2.11
N ILE A 303 -17.78 9.90 1.64
CA ILE A 303 -18.85 9.99 0.62
C ILE A 303 -18.33 10.80 -0.55
N GLY A 304 -18.15 10.23 -1.74
CA GLY A 304 -17.82 10.95 -2.96
C GLY A 304 -16.37 11.43 -3.06
N VAL A 305 -15.46 10.92 -2.22
CA VAL A 305 -14.05 11.38 -2.23
C VAL A 305 -13.28 10.79 -3.41
N THR A 306 -12.42 11.59 -4.05
CA THR A 306 -11.61 11.20 -5.21
C THR A 306 -10.12 11.39 -4.94
N GLY A 307 -9.32 10.33 -5.06
CA GLY A 307 -7.88 10.26 -4.81
C GLY A 307 -7.56 9.10 -3.86
N ASP A 308 -6.40 9.12 -3.19
CA ASP A 308 -5.99 8.00 -2.31
C ASP A 308 -5.83 8.43 -0.84
N HIS A 309 -6.19 7.53 0.07
CA HIS A 309 -6.05 7.63 1.53
C HIS A 309 -6.71 8.88 2.13
N GLN A 310 -7.85 9.30 1.59
CA GLN A 310 -8.60 10.45 2.06
C GLN A 310 -9.70 10.07 3.05
N ILE A 311 -10.00 10.98 3.96
CA ILE A 311 -11.15 10.85 4.87
C ILE A 311 -12.03 12.10 4.74
N GLY A 312 -13.31 11.96 4.37
CA GLY A 312 -14.25 13.08 4.34
C GLY A 312 -15.42 12.99 3.35
N PHE A 313 -15.88 14.15 2.89
CA PHE A 313 -16.94 14.29 1.89
C PHE A 313 -16.39 14.87 0.58
N GLY A 314 -16.84 14.29 -0.52
CA GLY A 314 -16.46 14.54 -1.90
C GLY A 314 -16.74 15.94 -2.37
N GLY A 315 -15.82 16.50 -3.15
CA GLY A 315 -15.87 17.89 -3.62
C GLY A 315 -15.42 18.92 -2.58
N LEU A 316 -15.15 18.51 -1.34
CA LEU A 316 -14.71 19.40 -0.27
C LEU A 316 -13.24 19.17 0.09
N ASN A 317 -12.62 18.06 -0.30
CA ASN A 317 -11.15 17.92 -0.28
C ASN A 317 -10.62 17.58 -1.69
N SER A 318 -9.47 18.13 -2.07
CA SER A 318 -8.78 17.84 -3.33
C SER A 318 -7.28 17.59 -3.13
N GLY A 319 -6.70 16.66 -3.89
CA GLY A 319 -5.30 16.21 -3.77
C GLY A 319 -5.13 15.00 -2.84
N LEU A 320 -3.92 14.74 -2.31
CA LEU A 320 -3.55 13.45 -1.70
C LEU A 320 -3.35 13.55 -0.18
N GLY A 321 -3.81 12.56 0.59
CA GLY A 321 -3.48 12.44 2.02
C GLY A 321 -4.06 13.51 2.95
N ASN A 322 -5.09 14.25 2.50
CA ASN A 322 -5.74 15.26 3.34
C ASN A 322 -6.72 14.62 4.34
N ILE A 323 -6.74 15.14 5.57
CA ILE A 323 -7.64 14.72 6.66
C ILE A 323 -8.49 15.93 7.10
N GLY A 324 -9.82 15.82 7.04
CA GLY A 324 -10.75 16.86 7.48
C GLY A 324 -11.66 17.36 6.36
N PHE A 325 -11.86 18.68 6.24
CA PHE A 325 -12.85 19.28 5.33
C PHE A 325 -12.32 20.54 4.65
N GLY A 326 -12.59 20.74 3.36
CA GLY A 326 -12.22 21.98 2.66
C GLY A 326 -10.77 22.03 2.17
N ASN A 327 -9.96 21.00 2.38
CA ASN A 327 -8.52 21.06 2.14
C ASN A 327 -8.16 20.80 0.66
N SER A 328 -7.21 21.57 0.13
CA SER A 328 -6.68 21.43 -1.23
C SER A 328 -5.16 21.22 -1.21
N GLY A 329 -4.65 20.29 -2.03
CA GLY A 329 -3.22 19.96 -2.08
C GLY A 329 -2.91 18.66 -1.35
N THR A 330 -1.80 18.57 -0.63
CA THR A 330 -1.28 17.30 -0.08
C THR A 330 -1.10 17.32 1.43
N ASN A 331 -1.41 16.22 2.10
CA ASN A 331 -1.09 15.96 3.51
C ASN A 331 -1.57 17.03 4.51
N ASN A 332 -2.63 17.77 4.20
CA ASN A 332 -3.17 18.78 5.11
C ASN A 332 -4.12 18.15 6.14
N ILE A 333 -4.07 18.61 7.40
CA ILE A 333 -4.95 18.15 8.48
C ILE A 333 -5.75 19.33 9.01
N GLY A 334 -7.09 19.22 9.00
CA GLY A 334 -8.00 20.22 9.56
C GLY A 334 -8.96 20.78 8.52
N PHE A 335 -9.11 22.10 8.47
CA PHE A 335 -10.16 22.76 7.68
C PHE A 335 -9.65 23.80 6.69
N PHE A 336 -10.09 23.75 5.44
CA PHE A 336 -9.83 24.79 4.43
C PHE A 336 -8.35 25.13 4.18
N ASN A 337 -7.43 24.22 4.47
CA ASN A 337 -6.01 24.44 4.20
C ASN A 337 -5.69 24.23 2.72
N SER A 338 -4.71 24.96 2.19
CA SER A 338 -4.26 24.86 0.79
C SER A 338 -2.74 24.68 0.70
N GLY A 339 -2.27 23.76 -0.14
CA GLY A 339 -0.84 23.48 -0.32
C GLY A 339 -0.42 22.17 0.34
N ASN A 340 0.73 22.12 1.00
CA ASN A 340 1.34 20.86 1.46
C ASN A 340 1.57 20.82 2.98
N GLY A 341 1.07 19.80 3.67
CA GLY A 341 1.48 19.48 5.04
C GLY A 341 1.01 20.46 6.11
N ASN A 342 -0.02 21.28 5.85
CA ASN A 342 -0.49 22.26 6.82
C ASN A 342 -1.43 21.61 7.85
N ILE A 343 -1.33 22.03 9.11
CA ILE A 343 -2.16 21.54 10.21
C ILE A 343 -2.92 22.71 10.84
N GLY A 344 -4.25 22.65 10.82
CA GLY A 344 -5.14 23.62 11.46
C GLY A 344 -6.22 24.15 10.50
N ILE A 345 -6.42 25.47 10.44
CA ILE A 345 -7.54 26.07 9.69
C ILE A 345 -7.05 27.16 8.75
N GLY A 346 -7.40 27.06 7.46
CA GLY A 346 -7.21 28.14 6.50
C GLY A 346 -5.75 28.50 6.21
N ASN A 347 -4.80 27.62 6.53
CA ASN A 347 -3.40 27.86 6.21
C ASN A 347 -3.14 27.63 4.72
N SER A 348 -2.25 28.41 4.12
CA SER A 348 -1.85 28.29 2.72
C SER A 348 -0.32 28.16 2.57
N GLY A 349 0.15 27.36 1.61
CA GLY A 349 1.57 27.13 1.40
C GLY A 349 2.04 25.81 2.04
N GLN A 350 3.15 25.80 2.76
CA GLN A 350 3.79 24.55 3.22
C GLN A 350 4.03 24.47 4.73
N PHE A 351 3.65 23.34 5.33
CA PHE A 351 4.02 22.97 6.71
C PHE A 351 3.69 24.03 7.77
N ASN A 352 2.59 24.77 7.57
CA ASN A 352 2.13 25.76 8.53
C ASN A 352 1.24 25.12 9.60
N TRP A 353 1.34 25.60 10.84
CA TRP A 353 0.60 25.08 11.99
C TRP A 353 -0.23 26.20 12.63
N GLY A 354 -1.54 26.00 12.79
CA GLY A 354 -2.44 26.95 13.45
C GLY A 354 -3.49 27.51 12.49
N LEU A 355 -3.69 28.82 12.46
CA LEU A 355 -4.82 29.45 11.75
C LEU A 355 -4.36 30.53 10.77
N GLY A 356 -4.76 30.42 9.51
CA GLY A 356 -4.63 31.49 8.53
C GLY A 356 -3.20 31.90 8.20
N ASN A 357 -2.20 31.04 8.45
CA ASN A 357 -0.82 31.34 8.08
C ASN A 357 -0.61 31.10 6.57
N SER A 358 0.10 31.99 5.90
CA SER A 358 0.49 31.87 4.49
C SER A 358 2.00 31.84 4.34
N GLY A 359 2.53 30.99 3.45
CA GLY A 359 3.97 30.85 3.24
C GLY A 359 4.46 29.50 3.71
N ALA A 360 5.55 29.42 4.48
CA ALA A 360 6.15 28.13 4.84
C ALA A 360 6.59 28.06 6.31
N LEU A 361 6.45 26.89 6.96
CA LEU A 361 7.02 26.59 8.29
C LEU A 361 6.59 27.56 9.41
N SER A 362 5.46 28.24 9.24
CA SER A 362 4.98 29.24 10.20
C SER A 362 4.00 28.62 11.20
N ALA A 363 4.10 29.02 12.46
CA ALA A 363 3.27 28.51 13.56
C ALA A 363 2.54 29.65 14.30
N GLY A 364 1.23 29.50 14.51
CA GLY A 364 0.41 30.46 15.22
C GLY A 364 -0.74 30.98 14.37
N LEU A 365 -0.97 32.29 14.36
CA LEU A 365 -2.17 32.91 13.79
C LEU A 365 -1.82 34.00 12.77
N PHE A 366 -2.32 33.89 11.55
CA PHE A 366 -2.29 34.94 10.53
C PHE A 366 -0.89 35.47 10.19
N ASN A 367 0.15 34.63 10.27
CA ASN A 367 1.49 35.00 9.82
C ASN A 367 1.60 34.87 8.30
N SER A 368 2.38 35.74 7.66
CA SER A 368 2.60 35.75 6.20
C SER A 368 4.08 35.81 5.86
N GLY A 369 4.60 34.72 5.31
CA GLY A 369 6.00 34.53 4.96
C GLY A 369 6.52 33.21 5.55
N SER A 370 7.82 33.11 5.82
CA SER A 370 8.48 31.86 6.17
C SER A 370 9.03 31.82 7.59
N SER A 371 8.83 30.70 8.28
CA SER A 371 9.43 30.39 9.59
C SER A 371 9.06 31.41 10.69
N ASP A 372 7.84 31.94 10.60
CA ASP A 372 7.33 32.87 11.61
C ASP A 372 6.65 32.13 12.76
N THR A 373 6.80 32.63 13.99
CA THR A 373 6.07 32.12 15.15
C THR A 373 5.32 33.23 15.87
N GLY A 374 4.05 32.99 16.19
CA GLY A 374 3.19 33.93 16.92
C GLY A 374 2.03 34.45 16.09
N ILE A 375 1.77 35.77 16.10
CA ILE A 375 0.49 36.33 15.60
C ILE A 375 0.73 37.55 14.69
N PHE A 376 0.13 37.56 13.49
CA PHE A 376 0.14 38.71 12.57
C PHE A 376 1.56 39.20 12.19
N ASN A 377 2.54 38.29 12.10
CA ASN A 377 3.84 38.65 11.55
C ASN A 377 3.78 38.62 10.01
N SER A 378 4.51 39.51 9.35
CA SER A 378 4.67 39.53 7.89
C SER A 378 6.14 39.69 7.53
N GLY A 379 6.71 38.75 6.80
CA GLY A 379 8.15 38.66 6.52
C GLY A 379 8.65 37.25 6.81
N ASP A 380 9.97 37.09 6.94
CA ASP A 380 10.57 35.80 7.26
C ASP A 380 11.27 35.83 8.62
N TYR A 381 11.23 34.71 9.36
CA TYR A 381 11.92 34.52 10.64
C TYR A 381 11.51 35.50 11.74
N ALA A 382 10.24 35.89 11.78
CA ALA A 382 9.70 36.73 12.84
C ALA A 382 9.17 35.90 14.01
N THR A 383 9.42 36.33 15.24
CA THR A 383 8.88 35.71 16.46
C THR A 383 8.19 36.76 17.33
N GLY A 384 6.97 36.47 17.79
CA GLY A 384 6.16 37.40 18.60
C GLY A 384 4.92 37.85 17.85
N ALA A 385 4.60 39.15 17.84
CA ALA A 385 3.38 39.60 17.16
C ALA A 385 3.46 40.96 16.45
N PHE A 386 2.70 41.09 15.36
CA PHE A 386 2.59 42.34 14.59
C PHE A 386 3.91 42.87 14.05
N ASN A 387 4.89 41.99 13.78
CA ASN A 387 6.14 42.40 13.16
C ASN A 387 6.02 42.43 11.63
N ALA A 388 6.63 43.40 10.96
CA ALA A 388 6.68 43.53 9.51
C ALA A 388 8.14 43.63 9.03
N GLY A 389 8.56 42.76 8.11
CA GLY A 389 9.95 42.59 7.69
C GLY A 389 10.64 41.41 8.40
N ASN A 390 11.90 41.16 8.06
CA ASN A 390 12.56 39.88 8.33
C ASN A 390 13.34 39.88 9.64
N TYR A 391 13.51 38.71 10.27
CA TYR A 391 14.35 38.50 11.46
C TYR A 391 13.96 39.37 12.66
N ASN A 392 12.67 39.66 12.82
CA ASN A 392 12.17 40.48 13.92
C ASN A 392 11.74 39.61 15.12
N THR A 393 12.17 39.96 16.32
CA THR A 393 11.71 39.33 17.56
C THR A 393 11.03 40.34 18.46
N GLY A 394 9.84 40.03 18.98
CA GLY A 394 9.07 40.90 19.88
C GLY A 394 7.78 41.40 19.25
N PHE A 395 7.44 42.68 19.42
CA PHE A 395 6.11 43.18 19.05
C PHE A 395 6.15 44.49 18.28
N PHE A 396 5.31 44.62 17.25
CA PHE A 396 5.13 45.86 16.49
C PHE A 396 6.42 46.42 15.88
N ASN A 397 7.39 45.57 15.52
CA ASN A 397 8.60 46.01 14.84
C ASN A 397 8.37 46.09 13.32
N SER A 398 8.95 47.08 12.65
CA SER A 398 8.92 47.26 11.20
C SER A 398 10.34 47.43 10.66
N GLY A 399 10.67 46.80 9.53
CA GLY A 399 12.05 46.69 9.02
C GLY A 399 12.66 45.34 9.39
N SER A 400 13.99 45.20 9.36
CA SER A 400 14.67 43.91 9.49
C SER A 400 15.65 43.83 10.66
N ILE A 401 15.78 42.64 11.25
CA ILE A 401 16.76 42.35 12.32
C ILE A 401 16.51 43.22 13.56
N ASN A 402 15.24 43.38 13.96
CA ASN A 402 14.89 44.11 15.18
C ASN A 402 14.55 43.17 16.34
N THR A 403 14.88 43.55 17.56
CA THR A 403 14.50 42.83 18.78
C THR A 403 13.89 43.78 19.81
N GLY A 404 12.63 43.56 20.21
CA GLY A 404 11.94 44.34 21.23
C GLY A 404 10.58 44.86 20.77
N PHE A 405 10.24 46.12 21.06
CA PHE A 405 8.89 46.65 20.89
C PHE A 405 8.87 47.95 20.07
N PHE A 406 7.94 48.08 19.11
CA PHE A 406 7.71 49.34 18.39
C PHE A 406 8.93 49.92 17.65
N ASN A 407 9.88 49.09 17.22
CA ASN A 407 11.01 49.58 16.42
C ASN A 407 10.61 49.79 14.95
N SER A 408 11.21 50.77 14.30
CA SER A 408 11.08 51.04 12.87
C SER A 408 12.46 51.26 12.26
N GLY A 409 12.76 50.52 11.20
CA GLY A 409 14.07 50.48 10.55
C GLY A 409 14.78 49.16 10.79
N ASP A 410 16.10 49.11 10.54
CA ASP A 410 16.87 47.88 10.60
C ASP A 410 17.86 47.88 11.79
N LEU A 411 18.19 46.70 12.32
CA LEU A 411 19.23 46.48 13.36
C LEU A 411 18.95 47.17 14.71
N ASN A 412 17.68 47.29 15.12
CA ASN A 412 17.32 47.91 16.40
C ASN A 412 17.11 46.87 17.51
N THR A 413 17.54 47.18 18.73
CA THR A 413 17.18 46.43 19.94
C THR A 413 16.51 47.35 20.96
N GLY A 414 15.56 46.87 21.76
CA GLY A 414 14.87 47.70 22.76
C GLY A 414 13.51 48.21 22.27
N ALA A 415 13.13 49.43 22.65
CA ALA A 415 11.78 49.94 22.46
C ALA A 415 11.73 51.30 21.75
N GLY A 416 10.96 51.40 20.67
CA GLY A 416 10.65 52.69 20.04
C GLY A 416 11.81 53.37 19.33
N ASN A 417 12.73 52.63 18.71
CA ASN A 417 13.76 53.20 17.83
C ASN A 417 13.18 53.40 16.41
N LEU A 418 13.40 54.55 15.75
CA LEU A 418 12.71 54.94 14.50
C LEU A 418 13.64 55.11 13.26
N PHE A 419 14.86 54.58 13.27
CA PHE A 419 15.87 54.90 12.24
C PHE A 419 16.46 53.68 11.50
N THR A 420 16.85 53.89 10.24
CA THR A 420 17.58 52.94 9.37
C THR A 420 19.02 53.43 9.12
N GLY A 421 20.04 52.78 9.70
CA GLY A 421 21.43 53.11 9.37
C GLY A 421 22.47 52.09 9.82
N SER A 422 23.73 52.35 9.48
CA SER A 422 24.87 51.41 9.56
C SER A 422 25.36 51.06 10.98
N GLY A 423 24.50 51.04 12.00
CA GLY A 423 24.90 50.72 13.37
C GLY A 423 23.74 50.34 14.27
N ALA A 424 23.98 49.40 15.19
CA ALA A 424 22.98 48.94 16.14
C ALA A 424 22.52 50.07 17.08
N SER A 425 21.20 50.25 17.21
CA SER A 425 20.60 51.19 18.17
C SER A 425 19.90 50.41 19.28
N SER A 426 20.05 50.84 20.54
CA SER A 426 19.51 50.18 21.73
C SER A 426 18.79 51.15 22.68
N GLY A 427 17.92 50.68 23.57
CA GLY A 427 17.29 51.53 24.60
C GLY A 427 15.85 51.96 24.27
N PHE A 428 15.43 53.14 24.72
CA PHE A 428 14.06 53.64 24.56
C PHE A 428 14.03 54.97 23.78
N GLY A 429 13.33 55.02 22.64
CA GLY A 429 13.00 56.27 21.97
C GLY A 429 14.19 57.03 21.35
N ASN A 430 15.23 56.34 20.88
CA ASN A 430 16.41 56.98 20.28
C ASN A 430 16.21 57.25 18.77
N LEU A 431 16.73 58.39 18.29
CA LEU A 431 16.71 58.84 16.90
C LEU A 431 18.17 59.05 16.43
N GLY A 432 18.70 58.15 15.58
CA GLY A 432 20.08 58.19 15.04
C GLY A 432 20.76 56.82 15.03
N ILE A 433 21.94 56.69 14.41
CA ILE A 433 22.72 55.42 14.36
C ILE A 433 23.55 55.21 15.62
N GLY A 434 23.77 53.96 16.03
CA GLY A 434 24.75 53.66 17.09
C GLY A 434 24.41 54.25 18.46
N SER A 435 23.13 54.53 18.73
CA SER A 435 22.67 55.21 19.94
C SER A 435 22.16 54.24 21.03
N SER A 436 22.30 54.62 22.31
CA SER A 436 21.89 53.82 23.47
C SER A 436 21.29 54.66 24.61
N GLY A 437 20.43 54.09 25.45
CA GLY A 437 19.81 54.80 26.58
C GLY A 437 18.39 55.33 26.27
N PHE A 438 18.00 56.51 26.77
CA PHE A 438 16.62 57.02 26.72
C PHE A 438 16.53 58.37 25.98
N GLY A 439 15.81 58.41 24.86
CA GLY A 439 15.37 59.66 24.22
C GLY A 439 16.48 60.51 23.60
N ASN A 440 17.55 59.89 23.08
CA ASN A 440 18.65 60.63 22.41
C ASN A 440 18.31 60.93 20.94
N ALA A 441 18.74 62.08 20.42
CA ALA A 441 18.53 62.53 19.05
C ALA A 441 19.86 62.95 18.38
N GLY A 442 20.49 62.03 17.63
CA GLY A 442 21.79 62.20 16.98
C GLY A 442 22.52 60.85 16.84
N ASP A 443 23.57 60.82 16.03
CA ASP A 443 24.36 59.62 15.78
C ASP A 443 25.37 59.37 16.92
N PHE A 444 25.65 58.10 17.23
CA PHE A 444 26.59 57.62 18.26
C PHE A 444 26.37 58.24 19.66
N SER A 445 25.10 58.36 20.07
CA SER A 445 24.72 59.01 21.33
C SER A 445 24.44 58.03 22.47
N SER A 446 24.80 58.34 23.72
CA SER A 446 24.50 57.47 24.88
C SER A 446 24.02 58.21 26.14
N GLY A 447 23.07 57.62 26.89
CA GLY A 447 22.57 58.20 28.14
C GLY A 447 21.12 58.69 28.03
N ILE A 448 20.77 59.85 28.57
CA ILE A 448 19.37 60.35 28.62
C ILE A 448 19.24 61.71 27.94
N GLY A 449 18.38 61.80 26.92
CA GLY A 449 17.90 63.07 26.38
C GLY A 449 18.95 63.92 25.65
N ASN A 450 20.03 63.32 25.14
CA ASN A 450 21.07 64.08 24.45
C ASN A 450 20.66 64.43 23.00
N THR A 451 21.17 65.52 22.45
CA THR A 451 20.91 65.98 21.07
C THR A 451 22.22 66.26 20.32
N GLY A 452 22.38 65.84 19.06
CA GLY A 452 23.62 66.00 18.25
C GLY A 452 24.50 64.75 18.24
N ASP A 453 25.55 64.73 17.42
CA ASP A 453 26.34 63.52 17.17
C ASP A 453 27.47 63.32 18.21
N TYR A 454 27.86 62.06 18.46
CA TYR A 454 28.97 61.64 19.34
C TYR A 454 28.88 62.18 20.77
N VAL A 455 27.68 62.21 21.36
CA VAL A 455 27.43 62.81 22.68
C VAL A 455 27.04 61.74 23.70
N SER A 456 27.49 61.89 24.95
CA SER A 456 27.11 60.98 26.05
C SER A 456 26.71 61.75 27.31
N GLY A 457 25.89 61.17 28.18
CA GLY A 457 25.51 61.75 29.48
C GLY A 457 24.01 62.07 29.60
N PHE A 458 23.68 63.16 30.29
CA PHE A 458 22.29 63.58 30.56
C PHE A 458 22.04 64.97 29.97
N PHE A 459 21.11 65.06 29.01
CA PHE A 459 20.66 66.29 28.36
C PHE A 459 21.78 67.15 27.75
N ASN A 460 22.82 66.51 27.22
CA ASN A 460 23.94 67.18 26.55
C ASN A 460 23.62 67.49 25.08
N THR A 461 24.27 68.53 24.54
CA THR A 461 24.19 68.92 23.12
C THR A 461 25.54 68.74 22.42
N GLY A 462 25.59 67.85 21.42
CA GLY A 462 26.75 67.58 20.56
C GLY A 462 26.84 68.49 19.33
N VAL A 463 27.82 68.24 18.47
CA VAL A 463 28.03 68.98 17.20
C VAL A 463 27.36 68.22 16.06
N ASN A 464 26.66 68.90 15.15
CA ASN A 464 26.07 68.25 13.97
C ASN A 464 27.12 68.07 12.86
N GLY A 465 27.36 66.83 12.44
CA GLY A 465 28.21 66.49 11.29
C GLY A 465 29.62 66.01 11.64
N ALA A 466 30.29 65.42 10.65
CA ALA A 466 31.63 64.84 10.79
C ALA A 466 32.64 65.89 11.29
N VAL A 467 33.30 65.62 12.42
CA VAL A 467 34.44 66.40 12.91
C VAL A 467 35.62 66.17 11.95
N THR A 468 35.72 66.97 10.88
CA THR A 468 36.75 66.88 9.84
C THR A 468 38.04 67.64 10.19
N GLY A 469 38.30 67.85 11.48
CA GLY A 469 39.53 68.47 11.93
C GLY A 469 39.60 68.52 13.45
N PRO A 470 40.81 68.62 14.03
CA PRO A 470 40.94 68.78 15.46
C PRO A 470 40.27 70.10 15.91
N PRO A 471 39.78 70.18 17.16
CA PRO A 471 39.13 71.39 17.68
C PRO A 471 39.97 72.63 17.39
N SER A 472 39.34 73.78 17.12
CA SER A 472 40.06 75.04 16.86
C SER A 472 41.11 75.35 17.93
N ALA A 473 40.87 74.93 19.18
CA ALA A 473 41.82 75.01 20.28
C ALA A 473 43.08 74.12 20.10
N PHE A 474 42.93 72.91 19.56
CA PHE A 474 44.06 72.04 19.23
C PHE A 474 44.81 72.53 17.99
N ALA A 475 44.10 72.99 16.95
CA ALA A 475 44.75 73.63 15.79
C ALA A 475 45.52 74.90 16.20
N ALA A 476 44.95 75.71 17.10
CA ALA A 476 45.62 76.86 17.70
C ALA A 476 46.82 76.44 18.57
N GLY A 477 46.69 75.36 19.35
CA GLY A 477 47.79 74.80 20.14
C GLY A 477 48.94 74.27 19.29
N VAL A 478 48.63 73.56 18.19
CA VAL A 478 49.63 73.08 17.22
C VAL A 478 50.28 74.24 16.47
N ASN A 479 49.52 75.27 16.10
CA ASN A 479 50.08 76.48 15.47
C ASN A 479 50.93 77.30 16.46
N ALA A 480 50.52 77.38 17.73
CA ALA A 480 51.31 78.00 18.77
C ALA A 480 52.61 77.22 19.03
N LEU A 481 52.55 75.88 19.02
CA LEU A 481 53.70 75.01 19.13
C LEU A 481 54.62 75.11 17.90
N ARG A 482 54.07 75.16 16.67
CA ARG A 482 54.85 75.41 15.45
C ARG A 482 55.54 76.77 15.48
N ASN A 483 54.84 77.81 15.90
CA ASN A 483 55.43 79.14 16.07
C ASN A 483 56.52 79.15 17.15
N LEU A 484 56.35 78.39 18.24
CA LEU A 484 57.36 78.26 19.29
C LEU A 484 58.60 77.46 18.81
N LEU A 485 58.40 76.48 17.93
CA LEU A 485 59.44 75.60 17.39
C LEU A 485 60.06 76.11 16.07
N GLY A 486 59.54 77.21 15.50
CA GLY A 486 60.03 77.80 14.24
C GLY A 486 59.77 76.96 12.98
N LEU A 487 58.69 76.16 12.97
CA LEU A 487 58.34 75.20 11.90
C LEU A 487 57.15 75.61 11.03
#